data_AF-A0A0K0DGF7-F1
#
_entry.id   AF-A0A0K0DGF7-F1
#
_cell.length_a   1.000
_cell.length_b   1.000
_cell.length_c   1.000
_cell.angle_alpha   90.00
_cell.angle_beta   90.00
_cell.angle_gamma   90.00
#
_symmetry.space_group_name_H-M   'P 1'
#
loop_
_entity.id
_entity.type
_entity.pdbx_description
1 polymer ?
#
loop_
_entity_poly.entity_id
_entity_poly.type
_entity_poly.pdbx_seq_one_letter_code
_entity_poly.pdbx_strand_id
1 'polypeptide(L)'
;MLGVVIDGRQNPYILMSKYKFFEYFWSELTRGYSLHNDQTRYTEKRRKVYAFLRIPIEVERFLFYGLLQCIDAFCYLFTFLPIRFFMSILGFVLRLRPWTSAETCDFFKVWIIVLGSVLMQHIDTSVVYHQVRGQGVIKLYIFYNMLEVADKLFSSLGQDILDALFWTANEPKTFRSVVRTSCHFAFALSYASIHTFLVLLQATTLNVAFNSHNQALLAIMMSNNFVELKGSVFKKFAKANLFQMACSDVRERFHIIALLFVVIVRNMMAVNWSSEHLREMMPDVLMVFGAELLVDWLKHAFITKFNEISAEVYRDFTITIAYDVVRSRDSSAFSDYSDQVSRRMGFIPIPLSIMLIRVLSQSFTLQSKTSLIICALSWLLMLAIKIFNGIVLLGKACEHVMTYKELQARAEYELFRKRMVQKKSKSAPSSPHISLIDFSDVLHQTAGVKGFTVSDLMSQWEDLEIASERRSSDKEREERLPRRAQSFAHISRSKRDKSEPPPSIPEGDEKSTKDESTEKREKEKDKNETSQCSPRRKMPVPTTNCDVLADVTAYTMLPPEQGVERIE
;
A
#
# COMPACT_ATOMS: atom_id res chain seq x y z
N MET A 1 -69.58 -28.18 15.50
CA MET A 1 -69.65 -26.97 14.64
C MET A 1 -69.34 -25.74 15.50
N LEU A 2 -69.07 -24.59 14.85
CA LEU A 2 -68.65 -23.27 15.41
C LEU A 2 -67.14 -23.01 15.40
N GLY A 3 -66.59 -22.82 14.19
CA GLY A 3 -65.30 -22.15 14.03
C GLY A 3 -65.52 -20.62 14.02
N VAL A 4 -64.87 -19.91 14.94
CA VAL A 4 -64.85 -18.43 14.93
C VAL A 4 -63.72 -17.98 14.01
N VAL A 5 -64.09 -17.52 12.81
CA VAL A 5 -63.15 -16.82 11.92
C VAL A 5 -62.89 -15.44 12.51
N ILE A 6 -61.68 -15.21 13.01
CA ILE A 6 -61.26 -13.88 13.46
C ILE A 6 -60.68 -13.14 12.24
N ASP A 7 -61.34 -12.05 11.86
CA ASP A 7 -61.00 -11.25 10.68
C ASP A 7 -59.64 -10.55 10.83
N GLY A 8 -58.88 -10.49 9.73
CA GLY A 8 -57.47 -10.06 9.67
C GLY A 8 -57.25 -8.55 9.76
N ARG A 9 -58.13 -7.80 10.42
CA ARG A 9 -58.07 -6.33 10.54
C ARG A 9 -58.48 -5.80 11.91
N GLN A 10 -57.74 -6.17 12.96
CA GLN A 10 -57.80 -5.46 14.25
C GLN A 10 -56.43 -4.96 14.69
N ASN A 11 -56.41 -3.75 15.24
CA ASN A 11 -55.20 -3.01 15.58
C ASN A 11 -54.61 -3.58 16.90
N PRO A 12 -53.38 -4.15 16.89
CA PRO A 12 -52.91 -5.03 17.98
C PRO A 12 -52.84 -4.35 19.36
N TYR A 13 -52.69 -3.03 19.39
CA TYR A 13 -52.63 -2.25 20.64
C TYR A 13 -53.93 -2.26 21.46
N ILE A 14 -55.08 -2.58 20.84
CA ILE A 14 -56.38 -2.57 21.53
C ILE A 14 -56.60 -3.86 22.36
N LEU A 15 -55.99 -4.98 21.95
CA LEU A 15 -56.28 -6.29 22.53
C LEU A 15 -55.59 -6.55 23.88
N MET A 16 -54.52 -5.81 24.21
CA MET A 16 -53.71 -6.08 25.42
C MET A 16 -54.42 -5.75 26.75
N SER A 17 -55.49 -4.96 26.74
CA SER A 17 -56.08 -4.37 27.95
C SER A 17 -56.93 -5.32 28.82
N LYS A 18 -57.07 -6.62 28.48
CA LYS A 18 -57.98 -7.55 29.18
C LYS A 18 -57.45 -8.94 29.51
N TYR A 19 -56.17 -9.24 29.32
CA TYR A 19 -55.61 -10.54 29.71
C TYR A 19 -55.48 -10.66 31.23
N LYS A 20 -56.07 -11.70 31.83
CA LYS A 20 -55.74 -12.11 33.19
C LYS A 20 -54.34 -12.72 33.22
N PHE A 21 -53.64 -12.61 34.35
CA PHE A 21 -52.28 -13.15 34.50
C PHE A 21 -52.16 -14.62 34.05
N PHE A 22 -53.15 -15.45 34.38
CA PHE A 22 -53.17 -16.86 34.00
C PHE A 22 -53.37 -17.09 32.49
N GLU A 23 -54.13 -16.22 31.80
CA GLU A 23 -54.31 -16.28 30.35
C GLU A 23 -53.04 -15.82 29.63
N TYR A 24 -52.37 -14.77 30.13
CA TYR A 24 -51.06 -14.34 29.61
C TYR A 24 -50.00 -15.44 29.81
N PHE A 25 -49.92 -16.01 31.02
CA PHE A 25 -48.99 -17.09 31.34
C PHE A 25 -49.23 -18.33 30.49
N TRP A 26 -50.49 -18.76 30.33
CA TRP A 26 -50.85 -19.90 29.48
C TRP A 26 -50.62 -19.62 28.00
N SER A 27 -50.90 -18.40 27.52
CA SER A 27 -50.65 -17.96 26.15
C SER A 27 -49.15 -17.99 25.81
N GLU A 28 -48.29 -17.54 26.73
CA GLU A 28 -46.83 -17.55 26.51
C GLU A 28 -46.24 -18.97 26.64
N LEU A 29 -46.79 -19.82 27.52
CA LEU A 29 -46.45 -21.26 27.61
C LEU A 29 -46.88 -22.08 26.39
N THR A 30 -48.01 -21.74 25.76
CA THR A 30 -48.54 -22.43 24.57
C THR A 30 -48.18 -21.72 23.26
N ARG A 31 -47.30 -20.72 23.31
CA ARG A 31 -46.90 -19.89 22.17
C ARG A 31 -46.07 -20.64 21.15
N GLY A 32 -46.74 -21.25 20.17
CA GLY A 32 -46.09 -21.82 18.99
C GLY A 32 -45.29 -20.77 18.22
N TYR A 33 -43.97 -20.97 18.10
CA TYR A 33 -43.11 -20.11 17.29
C TYR A 33 -43.43 -20.29 15.80
N SER A 34 -44.11 -19.30 15.19
CA SER A 34 -44.28 -19.24 13.73
C SER A 34 -42.94 -18.93 13.05
N LEU A 35 -42.16 -19.98 12.82
CA LEU A 35 -40.86 -19.97 12.16
C LEU A 35 -40.93 -19.41 10.71
N HIS A 36 -42.14 -19.36 10.14
CA HIS A 36 -42.41 -18.80 8.82
C HIS A 36 -42.41 -17.26 8.80
N ASN A 37 -42.98 -16.59 9.81
CA ASN A 37 -42.97 -15.12 9.86
C ASN A 37 -41.55 -14.57 10.13
N ASP A 38 -40.75 -15.27 10.93
CA ASP A 38 -39.36 -14.89 11.22
C ASP A 38 -38.38 -15.46 10.14
N GLN A 39 -38.88 -16.07 9.06
CA GLN A 39 -38.07 -16.76 8.06
C GLN A 39 -37.08 -15.82 7.35
N THR A 40 -37.46 -14.57 7.10
CA THR A 40 -36.58 -13.50 6.62
C THR A 40 -35.39 -13.28 7.57
N ARG A 41 -35.67 -13.06 8.86
CA ARG A 41 -34.68 -12.86 9.92
C ARG A 41 -33.78 -14.09 10.11
N TYR A 42 -34.29 -15.30 9.94
CA TYR A 42 -33.49 -16.53 9.91
C TYR A 42 -32.69 -16.71 8.61
N THR A 43 -33.14 -16.20 7.45
CA THR A 43 -32.30 -16.13 6.25
C THR A 43 -31.19 -15.09 6.37
N GLU A 44 -31.44 -13.95 7.01
CA GLU A 44 -30.40 -12.95 7.29
C GLU A 44 -29.35 -13.46 8.28
N LYS A 45 -29.76 -14.10 9.38
CA LYS A 45 -28.84 -14.77 10.31
C LYS A 45 -27.98 -15.81 9.59
N ARG A 46 -28.57 -16.66 8.75
CA ARG A 46 -27.84 -17.62 7.90
C ARG A 46 -26.92 -16.92 6.89
N ARG A 47 -27.35 -15.85 6.22
CA ARG A 47 -26.52 -15.06 5.30
C ARG A 47 -25.32 -14.43 6.01
N LYS A 48 -25.46 -13.98 7.25
CA LYS A 48 -24.36 -13.49 8.09
C LYS A 48 -23.39 -14.61 8.48
N VAL A 49 -23.87 -15.83 8.74
CA VAL A 49 -23.00 -17.02 8.97
C VAL A 49 -22.28 -17.45 7.69
N TYR A 50 -22.95 -17.52 6.53
CA TYR A 50 -22.30 -17.85 5.25
C TYR A 50 -21.32 -16.75 4.81
N ALA A 51 -21.58 -15.48 5.11
CA ALA A 51 -20.60 -14.40 4.92
C ALA A 51 -19.38 -14.59 5.82
N PHE A 52 -19.57 -14.95 7.09
CA PHE A 52 -18.48 -15.25 8.04
C PHE A 52 -17.60 -16.42 7.55
N LEU A 53 -18.21 -17.51 7.07
CA LEU A 53 -17.49 -18.65 6.49
C LEU A 53 -16.83 -18.35 5.13
N ARG A 54 -17.29 -17.33 4.40
CA ARG A 54 -16.70 -16.89 3.13
C ARG A 54 -15.50 -15.97 3.32
N ILE A 55 -15.40 -15.23 4.44
CA ILE A 55 -14.28 -14.30 4.69
C ILE A 55 -12.91 -14.99 4.58
N PRO A 56 -12.62 -16.13 5.25
CA PRO A 56 -11.35 -16.83 5.10
C PRO A 56 -10.97 -17.14 3.64
N ILE A 57 -11.94 -17.48 2.78
CA ILE A 57 -11.70 -17.83 1.38
C ILE A 57 -11.32 -16.59 0.54
N GLU A 58 -11.99 -15.45 0.75
CA GLU A 58 -11.65 -14.21 0.02
C GLU A 58 -10.37 -13.55 0.57
N VAL A 59 -10.11 -13.70 1.87
CA VAL A 59 -8.84 -13.34 2.51
C VAL A 59 -7.70 -14.17 1.95
N GLU A 60 -7.82 -15.51 1.92
CA GLU A 60 -6.74 -16.39 1.46
C GLU A 60 -6.42 -16.17 -0.02
N ARG A 61 -7.41 -15.83 -0.86
CA ARG A 61 -7.17 -15.42 -2.26
C ARG A 61 -6.30 -14.16 -2.36
N PHE A 62 -6.59 -13.15 -1.54
CA PHE A 62 -5.79 -11.92 -1.48
C PHE A 62 -4.37 -12.21 -0.94
N LEU A 63 -4.28 -12.93 0.19
CA LEU A 63 -3.01 -13.22 0.85
C LEU A 63 -2.11 -14.12 -0.02
N PHE A 64 -2.67 -15.09 -0.73
CA PHE A 64 -1.94 -15.93 -1.70
C PHE A 64 -1.45 -15.13 -2.90
N TYR A 65 -2.27 -14.23 -3.48
CA TYR A 65 -1.83 -13.37 -4.58
C TYR A 65 -0.69 -12.43 -4.15
N GLY A 66 -0.77 -11.88 -2.92
CA GLY A 66 0.33 -11.12 -2.32
C GLY A 66 1.58 -11.97 -2.07
N LEU A 67 1.42 -13.22 -1.63
CA LEU A 67 2.55 -14.13 -1.40
C LEU A 67 3.31 -14.43 -2.71
N LEU A 68 2.62 -14.60 -3.84
CA LEU A 68 3.25 -14.73 -5.15
C LEU A 68 4.06 -13.48 -5.53
N GLN A 69 3.62 -12.28 -5.14
CA GLN A 69 4.38 -11.04 -5.35
C GLN A 69 5.65 -10.99 -4.50
N CYS A 70 5.58 -11.40 -3.22
CA CYS A 70 6.76 -11.50 -2.35
C CYS A 70 7.76 -12.53 -2.88
N ILE A 71 7.28 -13.69 -3.35
CA ILE A 71 8.11 -14.71 -4.03
C ILE A 71 8.77 -14.11 -5.28
N ASP A 72 8.05 -13.33 -6.08
CA ASP A 72 8.61 -12.69 -7.29
C ASP A 72 9.77 -11.75 -6.94
N ALA A 73 9.55 -10.88 -5.95
CA ALA A 73 10.52 -9.88 -5.50
C ALA A 73 11.74 -10.48 -4.81
N PHE A 74 11.55 -11.54 -4.02
CA PHE A 74 12.65 -12.27 -3.41
C PHE A 74 13.48 -13.01 -4.47
N CYS A 75 12.83 -13.74 -5.38
CA CYS A 75 13.53 -14.49 -6.43
C CYS A 75 14.24 -13.54 -7.42
N TYR A 76 13.76 -12.31 -7.62
CA TYR A 76 14.42 -11.29 -8.46
C TYR A 76 15.89 -11.07 -8.08
N LEU A 77 16.17 -10.94 -6.77
CA LEU A 77 17.51 -10.65 -6.25
C LEU A 77 18.53 -11.78 -6.52
N PHE A 78 18.06 -13.02 -6.63
CA PHE A 78 18.91 -14.19 -6.90
C PHE A 78 19.06 -14.55 -8.38
N THR A 79 18.15 -14.09 -9.23
CA THR A 79 18.01 -14.55 -10.62
C THR A 79 18.29 -13.43 -11.61
N PHE A 80 17.33 -12.53 -11.83
CA PHE A 80 17.46 -11.47 -12.83
C PHE A 80 18.39 -10.34 -12.41
N LEU A 81 18.51 -9.99 -11.12
CA LEU A 81 19.40 -8.90 -10.69
C LEU A 81 20.89 -9.20 -11.04
N PRO A 82 21.46 -10.38 -10.72
CA PRO A 82 22.82 -10.73 -11.17
C PRO A 82 22.98 -10.79 -12.70
N ILE A 83 22.00 -11.37 -13.41
CA ILE A 83 22.01 -11.44 -14.88
C ILE A 83 22.05 -10.02 -15.49
N ARG A 84 21.16 -9.12 -15.01
CA ARG A 84 21.04 -7.74 -15.49
C ARG A 84 22.31 -6.93 -15.17
N PHE A 85 22.88 -7.08 -13.99
CA PHE A 85 24.16 -6.47 -13.62
C PHE A 85 25.30 -6.91 -14.57
N PHE A 86 25.42 -8.22 -14.85
CA PHE A 86 26.41 -8.72 -15.81
C PHE A 86 26.18 -8.22 -17.23
N MET A 87 24.92 -8.22 -17.71
CA MET A 87 24.55 -7.72 -19.05
C MET A 87 24.83 -6.22 -19.20
N SER A 88 24.64 -5.43 -18.14
CA SER A 88 24.90 -3.98 -18.14
C SER A 88 26.40 -3.69 -18.18
N ILE A 89 27.21 -4.43 -17.40
CA ILE A 89 28.68 -4.36 -17.48
C ILE A 89 29.17 -4.76 -18.87
N LEU A 90 28.68 -5.88 -19.42
CA LEU A 90 29.08 -6.36 -20.74
C LEU A 90 28.68 -5.37 -21.85
N GLY A 91 27.46 -4.82 -21.80
CA GLY A 91 26.98 -3.81 -22.74
C GLY A 91 27.76 -2.50 -22.69
N PHE A 92 28.19 -2.07 -21.50
CA PHE A 92 29.04 -0.90 -21.30
C PHE A 92 30.48 -1.13 -21.81
N VAL A 93 31.10 -2.26 -21.45
CA VAL A 93 32.47 -2.63 -21.87
C VAL A 93 32.57 -2.80 -23.39
N LEU A 94 31.58 -3.44 -24.02
CA LEU A 94 31.51 -3.57 -25.48
C LEU A 94 30.98 -2.30 -26.19
N ARG A 95 30.65 -1.24 -25.43
CA ARG A 95 30.05 0.03 -25.93
C ARG A 95 28.75 -0.15 -26.73
N LEU A 96 28.03 -1.26 -26.51
CA LEU A 96 26.77 -1.59 -27.20
C LEU A 96 25.56 -0.86 -26.60
N ARG A 97 25.65 -0.40 -25.35
CA ARG A 97 24.57 0.29 -24.63
C ARG A 97 25.11 1.44 -23.77
N PRO A 98 24.47 2.63 -23.76
CA PRO A 98 24.79 3.68 -22.80
C PRO A 98 24.31 3.29 -21.39
N TRP A 99 25.08 3.67 -20.37
CA TRP A 99 24.74 3.42 -18.96
C TRP A 99 23.53 4.26 -18.52
N THR A 100 22.51 3.61 -17.97
CA THR A 100 21.25 4.23 -17.56
C THR A 100 21.11 4.38 -16.03
N SER A 101 20.19 5.24 -15.59
CA SER A 101 19.91 5.48 -14.17
C SER A 101 19.47 4.21 -13.43
N ALA A 102 18.64 3.38 -14.06
CA ALA A 102 18.19 2.10 -13.50
C ALA A 102 19.36 1.13 -13.22
N GLU A 103 20.33 1.05 -14.13
CA GLU A 103 21.53 0.22 -13.96
C GLU A 103 22.44 0.74 -12.82
N THR A 104 22.35 2.03 -12.48
CA THR A 104 22.99 2.62 -11.29
C THR A 104 22.30 2.16 -10.00
N CYS A 105 20.97 2.06 -9.99
CA CYS A 105 20.22 1.53 -8.86
C CYS A 105 20.53 0.04 -8.64
N ASP A 106 20.59 -0.75 -9.71
CA ASP A 106 20.94 -2.18 -9.63
C ASP A 106 22.37 -2.43 -9.16
N PHE A 107 23.32 -1.61 -9.62
CA PHE A 107 24.69 -1.60 -9.10
C PHE A 107 24.69 -1.43 -7.58
N PHE A 108 23.96 -0.44 -7.03
CA PHE A 108 23.87 -0.26 -5.59
C PHE A 108 23.17 -1.42 -4.87
N LYS A 109 22.08 -2.01 -5.43
CA LYS A 109 21.45 -3.23 -4.88
C LYS A 109 22.44 -4.37 -4.75
N VAL A 110 23.19 -4.66 -5.82
CA VAL A 110 24.21 -5.74 -5.85
C VAL A 110 25.32 -5.49 -4.83
N TRP A 111 25.85 -4.26 -4.75
CA TRP A 111 26.90 -3.95 -3.78
C TRP A 111 26.43 -4.00 -2.32
N ILE A 112 25.19 -3.63 -2.00
CA ILE A 112 24.61 -3.83 -0.67
C ILE A 112 24.53 -5.33 -0.33
N ILE A 113 24.04 -6.16 -1.25
CA ILE A 113 23.91 -7.61 -1.03
C ILE A 113 25.30 -8.27 -0.87
N VAL A 114 26.27 -7.92 -1.72
CA VAL A 114 27.63 -8.48 -1.67
C VAL A 114 28.37 -8.05 -0.40
N LEU A 115 28.45 -6.74 -0.10
CA LEU A 115 29.15 -6.26 1.09
C LEU A 115 28.44 -6.68 2.39
N GLY A 116 27.11 -6.66 2.42
CA GLY A 116 26.34 -7.18 3.54
C GLY A 116 26.59 -8.68 3.77
N SER A 117 26.72 -9.48 2.71
CA SER A 117 27.06 -10.90 2.81
C SER A 117 28.46 -11.13 3.39
N VAL A 118 29.46 -10.33 2.97
CA VAL A 118 30.81 -10.37 3.54
C VAL A 118 30.81 -9.95 5.02
N LEU A 119 30.12 -8.86 5.37
CA LEU A 119 30.00 -8.40 6.76
C LEU A 119 29.33 -9.47 7.65
N MET A 120 28.30 -10.16 7.16
CA MET A 120 27.65 -11.26 7.88
C MET A 120 28.56 -12.50 8.05
N GLN A 121 29.56 -12.74 7.20
CA GLN A 121 30.51 -13.85 7.37
C GLN A 121 31.37 -13.70 8.63
N HIS A 122 31.65 -12.47 9.07
CA HIS A 122 32.38 -12.22 10.31
C HIS A 122 31.59 -12.56 11.60
N ILE A 123 30.27 -12.75 11.50
CA ILE A 123 29.42 -13.11 12.64
C ILE A 123 29.39 -14.64 12.76
N ASP A 124 29.92 -15.18 13.87
CA ASP A 124 29.82 -16.62 14.16
C ASP A 124 28.42 -16.97 14.70
N THR A 125 27.64 -17.61 13.83
CA THR A 125 26.31 -18.15 14.13
C THR A 125 26.30 -19.19 15.25
N SER A 126 27.44 -19.86 15.48
CA SER A 126 27.59 -20.90 16.51
C SER A 126 27.58 -20.27 17.90
N VAL A 127 28.37 -19.20 18.09
CA VAL A 127 28.37 -18.39 19.31
C VAL A 127 27.00 -17.79 19.57
N VAL A 128 26.34 -17.22 18.54
CA VAL A 128 24.96 -16.70 18.66
C VAL A 128 23.99 -17.80 19.11
N TYR A 129 24.00 -18.97 18.46
CA TYR A 129 23.14 -20.10 18.83
C TYR A 129 23.36 -20.55 20.29
N HIS A 130 24.60 -20.66 20.75
CA HIS A 130 24.91 -21.02 22.13
C HIS A 130 24.48 -19.96 23.15
N GLN A 131 24.64 -18.67 22.85
CA GLN A 131 24.19 -17.57 23.71
C GLN A 131 22.65 -17.52 23.84
N VAL A 132 21.94 -17.73 22.72
CA VAL A 132 20.47 -17.77 22.66
C VAL A 132 19.93 -19.02 23.38
N ARG A 133 20.51 -20.20 23.13
CA ARG A 133 20.17 -21.47 23.81
C ARG A 133 20.43 -21.43 25.33
N GLY A 134 21.36 -20.59 25.80
CA GLY A 134 21.63 -20.37 27.22
C GLY A 134 20.56 -19.55 27.96
N GLN A 135 19.56 -18.99 27.28
CA GLN A 135 18.51 -18.19 27.92
C GLN A 135 17.34 -19.04 28.43
N GLY A 136 16.74 -18.61 29.55
CA GLY A 136 15.51 -19.22 30.07
C GLY A 136 14.30 -18.96 29.15
N VAL A 137 13.43 -19.95 29.02
CA VAL A 137 12.26 -20.00 28.11
C VAL A 137 11.47 -18.68 28.05
N ILE A 138 11.14 -18.09 29.20
CA ILE A 138 10.35 -16.84 29.28
C ILE A 138 11.12 -15.64 28.69
N LYS A 139 12.44 -15.55 28.92
CA LYS A 139 13.28 -14.50 28.32
C LYS A 139 13.37 -14.68 26.80
N LEU A 140 13.51 -15.92 26.35
CA LEU A 140 13.64 -16.26 24.94
C LEU A 140 12.35 -15.96 24.15
N TYR A 141 11.19 -16.20 24.76
CA TYR A 141 9.89 -15.76 24.24
C TYR A 141 9.80 -14.23 24.10
N ILE A 142 10.09 -13.48 25.16
CA ILE A 142 10.07 -12.01 25.12
C ILE A 142 11.04 -11.48 24.05
N PHE A 143 12.22 -12.10 23.93
CA PHE A 143 13.22 -11.75 22.92
C PHE A 143 12.73 -12.00 21.50
N TYR A 144 12.04 -13.12 21.23
CA TYR A 144 11.43 -13.37 19.91
C TYR A 144 10.41 -12.28 19.54
N ASN A 145 9.48 -11.96 20.44
CA ASN A 145 8.47 -10.92 20.21
C ASN A 145 9.12 -9.54 19.98
N MET A 146 10.21 -9.23 20.71
CA MET A 146 10.97 -7.99 20.49
C MET A 146 11.69 -7.95 19.14
N LEU A 147 12.20 -9.09 18.65
CA LEU A 147 12.80 -9.21 17.31
C LEU A 147 11.76 -9.07 16.19
N GLU A 148 10.57 -9.63 16.37
CA GLU A 148 9.45 -9.52 15.44
C GLU A 148 8.96 -8.05 15.31
N VAL A 149 8.81 -7.35 16.44
CA VAL A 149 8.54 -5.89 16.44
C VAL A 149 9.70 -5.10 15.83
N ALA A 150 10.95 -5.52 16.06
CA ALA A 150 12.12 -4.88 15.44
C ALA A 150 12.14 -5.09 13.91
N ASP A 151 11.85 -6.28 13.39
CA ASP A 151 11.68 -6.54 11.95
C ASP A 151 10.59 -5.63 11.33
N LYS A 152 9.43 -5.53 12.01
CA LYS A 152 8.33 -4.64 11.59
C LYS A 152 8.78 -3.16 11.52
N LEU A 153 9.64 -2.69 12.43
CA LEU A 153 10.17 -1.32 12.47
C LEU A 153 11.36 -1.07 11.52
N PHE A 154 12.30 -2.00 11.41
CA PHE A 154 13.42 -1.89 10.47
C PHE A 154 12.95 -2.09 9.02
N SER A 155 11.85 -2.81 8.79
CA SER A 155 11.21 -2.91 7.48
C SER A 155 10.66 -1.57 6.97
N SER A 156 10.03 -0.74 7.81
CA SER A 156 9.57 0.58 7.38
C SER A 156 10.76 1.54 7.19
N LEU A 157 11.63 1.68 8.20
CA LEU A 157 12.83 2.53 8.14
C LEU A 157 13.71 2.24 6.93
N GLY A 158 13.82 0.97 6.52
CA GLY A 158 14.59 0.55 5.37
C GLY A 158 14.08 1.05 4.02
N GLN A 159 12.78 1.33 3.89
CA GLN A 159 12.21 1.82 2.64
C GLN A 159 12.70 3.25 2.38
N ASP A 160 12.61 4.11 3.39
CA ASP A 160 13.07 5.49 3.34
C ASP A 160 14.58 5.59 3.10
N ILE A 161 15.38 4.71 3.73
CA ILE A 161 16.84 4.67 3.56
C ILE A 161 17.23 4.26 2.14
N LEU A 162 16.60 3.22 1.59
CA LEU A 162 16.89 2.74 0.23
C LEU A 162 16.39 3.74 -0.82
N ASP A 163 15.22 4.35 -0.63
CA ASP A 163 14.70 5.40 -1.49
C ASP A 163 15.60 6.64 -1.50
N ALA A 164 16.09 7.10 -0.35
CA ALA A 164 17.03 8.22 -0.27
C ALA A 164 18.33 7.92 -1.02
N LEU A 165 18.83 6.68 -0.95
CA LEU A 165 19.98 6.24 -1.73
C LEU A 165 19.68 6.23 -3.24
N PHE A 166 18.60 5.58 -3.68
CA PHE A 166 18.27 5.49 -5.10
C PHE A 166 17.92 6.84 -5.72
N TRP A 167 17.29 7.75 -4.98
CA TRP A 167 17.09 9.14 -5.39
C TRP A 167 18.43 9.85 -5.61
N THR A 168 19.32 9.83 -4.62
CA THR A 168 20.63 10.50 -4.72
C THR A 168 21.55 9.85 -5.76
N ALA A 169 21.38 8.55 -6.05
CA ALA A 169 22.11 7.83 -7.10
C ALA A 169 21.78 8.32 -8.53
N ASN A 170 20.58 8.89 -8.73
CA ASN A 170 20.08 9.34 -10.02
C ASN A 170 20.30 10.85 -10.27
N GLU A 171 20.84 11.58 -9.29
CA GLU A 171 21.12 13.02 -9.37
C GLU A 171 22.38 13.30 -10.22
N PRO A 172 22.44 14.43 -10.98
CA PRO A 172 23.60 14.77 -11.80
C PRO A 172 24.93 14.74 -11.02
N LYS A 173 25.93 14.06 -11.60
CA LYS A 173 27.18 13.67 -10.96
C LYS A 173 28.15 14.85 -10.79
N THR A 174 27.97 15.57 -9.68
CA THR A 174 28.87 16.59 -9.16
C THR A 174 29.73 15.97 -8.06
N PHE A 175 30.96 16.44 -7.83
CA PHE A 175 31.81 15.90 -6.73
C PHE A 175 31.08 15.87 -5.37
N ARG A 176 30.32 16.92 -5.05
CA ARG A 176 29.49 17.00 -3.83
C ARG A 176 28.35 15.97 -3.80
N SER A 177 27.70 15.67 -4.93
CA SER A 177 26.66 14.63 -4.95
C SER A 177 27.27 13.24 -4.82
N VAL A 178 28.43 12.95 -5.43
CA VAL A 178 29.15 11.67 -5.24
C VAL A 178 29.50 11.42 -3.78
N VAL A 179 29.99 12.43 -3.05
CA VAL A 179 30.25 12.31 -1.59
C VAL A 179 28.95 12.02 -0.83
N ARG A 180 27.85 12.74 -1.12
CA ARG A 180 26.54 12.50 -0.48
C ARG A 180 26.01 11.09 -0.78
N THR A 181 26.08 10.62 -2.03
CA THR A 181 25.69 9.25 -2.40
C THR A 181 26.52 8.20 -1.65
N SER A 182 27.82 8.43 -1.47
CA SER A 182 28.69 7.55 -0.67
C SER A 182 28.27 7.50 0.80
N CYS A 183 27.86 8.62 1.40
CA CYS A 183 27.32 8.66 2.76
C CYS A 183 25.98 7.91 2.88
N HIS A 184 25.04 8.11 1.95
CA HIS A 184 23.77 7.35 1.94
C HIS A 184 24.01 5.86 1.68
N PHE A 185 25.00 5.49 0.86
CA PHE A 185 25.37 4.10 0.62
C PHE A 185 25.94 3.44 1.88
N ALA A 186 26.82 4.13 2.61
CA ALA A 186 27.33 3.64 3.89
C ALA A 186 26.21 3.46 4.94
N PHE A 187 25.22 4.36 4.97
CA PHE A 187 24.05 4.25 5.84
C PHE A 187 23.10 3.12 5.43
N ALA A 188 22.88 2.91 4.13
CA ALA A 188 22.12 1.78 3.62
C ALA A 188 22.80 0.43 3.89
N LEU A 189 24.13 0.38 3.81
CA LEU A 189 24.92 -0.82 4.12
C LEU A 189 24.92 -1.15 5.62
N SER A 190 25.03 -0.15 6.50
CA SER A 190 24.94 -0.37 7.95
C SER A 190 23.52 -0.77 8.37
N TYR A 191 22.49 -0.12 7.83
CA TYR A 191 21.09 -0.53 7.95
C TYR A 191 20.89 -2.00 7.52
N ALA A 192 21.30 -2.35 6.30
CA ALA A 192 21.11 -3.69 5.76
C ALA A 192 21.83 -4.75 6.61
N SER A 193 23.03 -4.42 7.13
CA SER A 193 23.79 -5.31 8.00
C SER A 193 23.12 -5.52 9.36
N ILE A 194 22.65 -4.44 10.00
CA ILE A 194 21.93 -4.50 11.29
C ILE A 194 20.61 -5.27 11.14
N HIS A 195 19.83 -4.98 10.09
CA HIS A 195 18.56 -5.66 9.87
C HIS A 195 18.78 -7.15 9.53
N THR A 196 19.80 -7.49 8.73
CA THR A 196 20.16 -8.89 8.48
C THR A 196 20.53 -9.63 9.76
N PHE A 197 21.23 -8.97 10.69
CA PHE A 197 21.56 -9.54 12.00
C PHE A 197 20.32 -9.76 12.88
N LEU A 198 19.33 -8.86 12.85
CA LEU A 198 18.04 -9.06 13.54
C LEU A 198 17.27 -10.27 12.98
N VAL A 199 17.17 -10.40 11.66
CA VAL A 199 16.52 -11.55 11.00
C VAL A 199 17.29 -12.85 11.28
N LEU A 200 18.63 -12.80 11.35
CA LEU A 200 19.47 -13.93 11.77
C LEU A 200 19.23 -14.33 13.24
N LEU A 201 19.09 -13.35 14.15
CA LEU A 201 18.71 -13.59 15.54
C LEU A 201 17.32 -14.23 15.64
N GLN A 202 16.35 -13.77 14.84
CA GLN A 202 15.00 -14.36 14.77
C GLN A 202 15.05 -15.82 14.29
N ALA A 203 15.81 -16.09 13.20
CA ALA A 203 16.02 -17.44 12.68
C ALA A 203 16.70 -18.37 13.69
N THR A 204 17.75 -17.90 14.38
CA THR A 204 18.42 -18.71 15.43
C THR A 204 17.53 -18.93 16.66
N THR A 205 16.71 -17.95 17.03
CA THR A 205 15.74 -18.08 18.13
C THR A 205 14.67 -19.12 17.81
N LEU A 206 14.12 -19.08 16.59
CA LEU A 206 13.17 -20.08 16.10
C LEU A 206 13.82 -21.48 16.04
N ASN A 207 15.07 -21.58 15.58
CA ASN A 207 15.81 -22.85 15.55
C ASN A 207 16.08 -23.42 16.97
N VAL A 208 16.36 -22.57 17.96
CA VAL A 208 16.44 -22.97 19.38
C VAL A 208 15.08 -23.42 19.91
N ALA A 209 13.98 -22.77 19.50
CA ALA A 209 12.63 -23.16 19.91
C ALA A 209 12.22 -24.54 19.38
N PHE A 210 12.41 -24.79 18.08
CA PHE A 210 12.17 -26.11 17.47
C PHE A 210 13.06 -27.21 18.09
N ASN A 211 14.34 -26.94 18.33
CA ASN A 211 15.27 -27.89 18.95
C ASN A 211 15.27 -27.83 20.51
N SER A 212 14.15 -27.39 21.11
CA SER A 212 13.97 -27.43 22.56
C SER A 212 13.13 -28.63 22.97
N HIS A 213 13.66 -29.44 23.89
CA HIS A 213 12.95 -30.60 24.47
C HIS A 213 11.61 -30.20 25.14
N ASN A 214 11.45 -28.92 25.47
CA ASN A 214 10.22 -28.38 26.02
C ASN A 214 9.34 -27.83 24.89
N GLN A 215 8.48 -28.68 24.33
CA GLN A 215 7.39 -28.33 23.39
C GLN A 215 6.57 -27.09 23.83
N ALA A 216 6.57 -26.79 25.14
CA ALA A 216 6.06 -25.56 25.72
C ALA A 216 6.61 -24.26 25.08
N LEU A 217 7.87 -24.19 24.61
CA LEU A 217 8.42 -22.97 24.02
C LEU A 217 7.78 -22.67 22.65
N LEU A 218 7.66 -23.69 21.79
CA LEU A 218 6.96 -23.57 20.51
C LEU A 218 5.48 -23.24 20.75
N ALA A 219 4.81 -23.92 21.71
CA ALA A 219 3.43 -23.61 22.09
C ALA A 219 3.24 -22.19 22.68
N ILE A 220 4.24 -21.65 23.38
CA ILE A 220 4.24 -20.26 23.89
C ILE A 220 4.35 -19.27 22.74
N MET A 221 5.23 -19.49 21.76
CA MET A 221 5.32 -18.65 20.56
C MET A 221 3.98 -18.64 19.81
N MET A 222 3.35 -19.80 19.64
CA MET A 222 2.03 -19.95 19.02
C MET A 222 0.91 -19.23 19.79
N SER A 223 1.07 -19.06 21.11
CA SER A 223 0.13 -18.28 21.92
C SER A 223 0.24 -16.76 21.71
N ASN A 224 1.38 -16.27 21.19
CA ASN A 224 1.58 -14.85 20.87
C ASN A 224 0.58 -14.37 19.82
N ASN A 225 0.36 -15.18 18.79
CA ASN A 225 -0.59 -14.89 17.72
C ASN A 225 -2.01 -14.68 18.27
N PHE A 226 -2.39 -15.34 19.37
CA PHE A 226 -3.66 -15.10 20.05
C PHE A 226 -3.69 -13.78 20.86
N VAL A 227 -2.54 -13.31 21.34
CA VAL A 227 -2.38 -11.99 21.96
C VAL A 227 -2.48 -10.87 20.91
N GLU A 228 -1.85 -11.03 19.74
CA GLU A 228 -1.99 -10.10 18.62
C GLU A 228 -3.42 -10.11 18.04
N LEU A 229 -4.04 -11.28 17.92
CA LEU A 229 -5.47 -11.43 17.60
C LEU A 229 -6.32 -10.60 18.57
N LYS A 230 -6.11 -10.74 19.89
CA LYS A 230 -6.82 -9.95 20.90
C LYS A 230 -6.55 -8.44 20.76
N GLY A 231 -5.31 -8.04 20.49
CA GLY A 231 -4.93 -6.63 20.32
C GLY A 231 -5.53 -5.98 19.08
N SER A 232 -5.73 -6.75 18.00
CA SER A 232 -6.26 -6.27 16.73
C SER A 232 -7.79 -6.29 16.66
N VAL A 233 -8.47 -7.40 17.01
CA VAL A 233 -9.91 -7.58 16.70
C VAL A 233 -10.86 -6.56 17.33
N PHE A 234 -10.50 -5.97 18.48
CA PHE A 234 -11.32 -4.95 19.15
C PHE A 234 -11.05 -3.51 18.66
N LYS A 235 -10.08 -3.31 17.76
CA LYS A 235 -9.76 -2.00 17.20
C LYS A 235 -10.70 -1.66 16.04
N LYS A 236 -11.07 -0.38 15.93
CA LYS A 236 -11.84 0.13 14.79
C LYS A 236 -10.90 0.37 13.60
N PHE A 237 -11.22 -0.19 12.44
CA PHE A 237 -10.43 -0.09 11.20
C PHE A 237 -11.21 0.63 10.09
N ALA A 238 -10.56 1.59 9.44
CA ALA A 238 -10.96 2.07 8.12
C ALA A 238 -10.46 1.10 7.04
N LYS A 239 -11.07 1.13 5.84
CA LYS A 239 -10.68 0.24 4.72
C LYS A 239 -9.20 0.34 4.35
N ALA A 240 -8.61 1.54 4.35
CA ALA A 240 -7.19 1.75 4.05
C ALA A 240 -6.27 1.09 5.11
N ASN A 241 -6.62 1.22 6.39
CA ASN A 241 -5.87 0.61 7.49
C ASN A 241 -5.97 -0.93 7.45
N LEU A 242 -7.13 -1.47 7.04
CA LEU A 242 -7.32 -2.91 6.82
C LEU A 242 -6.49 -3.41 5.62
N PHE A 243 -6.33 -2.62 4.56
CA PHE A 243 -5.44 -2.94 3.44
C PHE A 243 -3.97 -2.99 3.87
N GLN A 244 -3.50 -1.96 4.57
CA GLN A 244 -2.13 -1.92 5.11
C GLN A 244 -1.85 -3.09 6.05
N MET A 245 -2.81 -3.43 6.92
CA MET A 245 -2.72 -4.60 7.79
C MET A 245 -2.60 -5.91 6.98
N ALA A 246 -3.53 -6.15 6.06
CA ALA A 246 -3.51 -7.36 5.22
C ALA A 246 -2.24 -7.46 4.35
N CYS A 247 -1.67 -6.33 3.92
CA CYS A 247 -0.36 -6.29 3.26
C CYS A 247 0.81 -6.66 4.21
N SER A 248 0.76 -6.25 5.48
CA SER A 248 1.72 -6.72 6.49
C SER A 248 1.55 -8.23 6.74
N ASP A 249 0.32 -8.73 6.79
CA ASP A 249 0.03 -10.15 6.99
C ASP A 249 0.60 -11.02 5.84
N VAL A 250 0.57 -10.53 4.59
CA VAL A 250 1.31 -11.14 3.44
C VAL A 250 2.81 -11.18 3.70
N ARG A 251 3.40 -10.04 4.07
CA ARG A 251 4.84 -9.90 4.33
C ARG A 251 5.29 -10.84 5.44
N GLU A 252 4.48 -10.98 6.49
CA GLU A 252 4.72 -11.81 7.67
C GLU A 252 4.69 -13.30 7.35
N ARG A 253 3.65 -13.77 6.64
CA ARG A 253 3.59 -15.14 6.09
C ARG A 253 4.83 -15.48 5.28
N PHE A 254 5.29 -14.57 4.42
CA PHE A 254 6.50 -14.78 3.61
C PHE A 254 7.77 -14.90 4.47
N HIS A 255 7.93 -14.06 5.50
CA HIS A 255 9.05 -14.19 6.44
C HIS A 255 8.98 -15.49 7.23
N ILE A 256 7.81 -15.90 7.72
CA ILE A 256 7.63 -17.17 8.44
C ILE A 256 8.00 -18.36 7.55
N ILE A 257 7.58 -18.39 6.28
CA ILE A 257 7.98 -19.43 5.32
C ILE A 257 9.51 -19.45 5.12
N ALA A 258 10.16 -18.30 4.97
CA ALA A 258 11.60 -18.20 4.79
C ALA A 258 12.40 -18.59 6.05
N LEU A 259 11.91 -18.22 7.23
CA LEU A 259 12.51 -18.56 8.53
C LEU A 259 12.35 -20.06 8.82
N LEU A 260 11.17 -20.65 8.57
CA LEU A 260 10.95 -22.09 8.69
C LEU A 260 11.83 -22.89 7.70
N PHE A 261 11.99 -22.41 6.45
CA PHE A 261 12.95 -23.01 5.52
C PHE A 261 14.39 -22.97 6.06
N VAL A 262 14.81 -21.86 6.66
CA VAL A 262 16.14 -21.73 7.29
C VAL A 262 16.28 -22.65 8.52
N VAL A 263 15.25 -22.81 9.35
CA VAL A 263 15.23 -23.79 10.45
C VAL A 263 15.37 -25.22 9.92
N ILE A 264 14.64 -25.58 8.86
CA ILE A 264 14.78 -26.90 8.22
C ILE A 264 16.23 -27.11 7.75
N VAL A 265 16.80 -26.17 6.98
CA VAL A 265 18.19 -26.28 6.50
C VAL A 265 19.20 -26.38 7.65
N ARG A 266 19.01 -25.60 8.73
CA ARG A 266 19.88 -25.63 9.91
C ARG A 266 19.79 -26.94 10.69
N ASN A 267 18.59 -27.46 10.92
CA ASN A 267 18.40 -28.72 11.65
C ASN A 267 18.89 -29.91 10.81
N MET A 268 18.52 -29.96 9.52
CA MET A 268 19.00 -31.01 8.59
C MET A 268 20.51 -31.02 8.44
N MET A 269 21.18 -29.87 8.47
CA MET A 269 22.65 -29.80 8.50
C MET A 269 23.22 -30.43 9.78
N ALA A 270 22.61 -30.21 10.95
CA ALA A 270 23.09 -30.73 12.23
C ALA A 270 23.01 -32.27 12.34
N VAL A 271 21.99 -32.89 11.72
CA VAL A 271 21.84 -34.36 11.59
C VAL A 271 22.25 -34.91 10.22
N ASN A 272 23.14 -34.20 9.51
CA ASN A 272 23.78 -34.63 8.27
C ASN A 272 22.83 -35.21 7.20
N TRP A 273 21.72 -34.50 6.96
CA TRP A 273 20.73 -34.77 5.91
C TRP A 273 19.96 -36.09 5.99
N SER A 274 19.83 -36.70 7.18
CA SER A 274 19.04 -37.92 7.41
C SER A 274 17.52 -37.72 7.19
N SER A 275 16.86 -38.60 6.43
CA SER A 275 15.43 -38.50 6.06
C SER A 275 14.45 -38.54 7.24
N GLU A 276 14.73 -39.34 8.27
CA GLU A 276 13.76 -39.57 9.34
C GLU A 276 13.55 -38.32 10.21
N HIS A 277 14.63 -37.62 10.59
CA HIS A 277 14.52 -36.34 11.29
C HIS A 277 13.77 -35.25 10.49
N LEU A 278 13.82 -35.28 9.15
CA LEU A 278 12.97 -34.40 8.33
C LEU A 278 11.50 -34.74 8.53
N ARG A 279 11.16 -36.03 8.44
CA ARG A 279 9.79 -36.54 8.60
C ARG A 279 9.22 -36.28 10.00
N GLU A 280 10.05 -36.35 11.03
CA GLU A 280 9.71 -36.04 12.42
C GLU A 280 9.48 -34.53 12.64
N MET A 281 10.28 -33.67 11.99
CA MET A 281 10.16 -32.20 12.09
C MET A 281 9.02 -31.60 11.24
N MET A 282 8.65 -32.24 10.13
CA MET A 282 7.57 -31.80 9.23
C MET A 282 6.22 -31.48 9.94
N PRO A 283 5.67 -32.31 10.85
CA PRO A 283 4.42 -31.97 11.55
C PRO A 283 4.53 -30.69 12.38
N ASP A 284 5.65 -30.44 13.07
CA ASP A 284 5.83 -29.23 13.88
C ASP A 284 5.92 -27.98 12.99
N VAL A 285 6.62 -28.05 11.85
CA VAL A 285 6.67 -26.96 10.86
C VAL A 285 5.29 -26.67 10.27
N LEU A 286 4.54 -27.71 9.90
CA LEU A 286 3.18 -27.58 9.36
C LEU A 286 2.20 -27.07 10.42
N MET A 287 2.40 -27.43 11.70
CA MET A 287 1.61 -26.92 12.81
C MET A 287 1.85 -25.41 13.00
N VAL A 288 3.12 -24.95 13.03
CA VAL A 288 3.46 -23.53 13.16
C VAL A 288 2.85 -22.71 12.03
N PHE A 289 3.07 -23.12 10.77
CA PHE A 289 2.48 -22.43 9.62
C PHE A 289 0.95 -22.49 9.62
N GLY A 290 0.36 -23.63 9.97
CA GLY A 290 -1.09 -23.82 10.01
C GLY A 290 -1.80 -22.99 11.08
N ALA A 291 -1.16 -22.72 12.21
CA ALA A 291 -1.70 -21.83 13.23
C ALA A 291 -1.67 -20.36 12.79
N GLU A 292 -0.66 -19.93 12.03
CA GLU A 292 -0.64 -18.59 11.45
C GLU A 292 -1.82 -18.39 10.49
N LEU A 293 -2.04 -19.33 9.57
CA LEU A 293 -3.20 -19.32 8.67
C LEU A 293 -4.51 -19.25 9.45
N LEU A 294 -4.65 -20.06 10.50
CA LEU A 294 -5.84 -20.09 11.35
C LEU A 294 -6.07 -18.76 12.08
N VAL A 295 -5.02 -18.17 12.65
CA VAL A 295 -5.12 -16.89 13.36
C VAL A 295 -5.46 -15.77 12.40
N ASP A 296 -4.85 -15.68 11.22
CA ASP A 296 -5.22 -14.72 10.17
C ASP A 296 -6.70 -14.83 9.77
N TRP A 297 -7.18 -16.05 9.52
CA TRP A 297 -8.57 -16.28 9.14
C TRP A 297 -9.52 -15.79 10.25
N LEU A 298 -9.19 -16.00 11.53
CA LEU A 298 -9.94 -15.46 12.65
C LEU A 298 -9.79 -13.94 12.76
N LYS A 299 -8.59 -13.39 12.60
CA LYS A 299 -8.21 -11.96 12.66
C LYS A 299 -9.07 -11.17 11.67
N HIS A 300 -9.02 -11.53 10.38
CA HIS A 300 -9.83 -10.89 9.35
C HIS A 300 -11.33 -11.14 9.50
N ALA A 301 -11.77 -12.33 9.93
CA ALA A 301 -13.19 -12.63 10.12
C ALA A 301 -13.83 -11.87 11.29
N PHE A 302 -13.11 -11.66 12.40
CA PHE A 302 -13.57 -10.82 13.49
C PHE A 302 -13.47 -9.32 13.18
N ILE A 303 -12.36 -8.86 12.59
CA ILE A 303 -12.19 -7.43 12.24
C ILE A 303 -13.29 -6.97 11.27
N THR A 304 -13.55 -7.71 10.20
CA THR A 304 -14.61 -7.36 9.24
C THR A 304 -16.01 -7.43 9.86
N LYS A 305 -16.28 -8.43 10.71
CA LYS A 305 -17.54 -8.58 11.43
C LYS A 305 -17.82 -7.44 12.43
N PHE A 306 -16.80 -7.00 13.18
CA PHE A 306 -16.96 -5.92 14.16
C PHE A 306 -16.92 -4.51 13.55
N ASN A 307 -16.33 -4.34 12.37
CA ASN A 307 -16.30 -3.07 11.63
C ASN A 307 -17.38 -2.98 10.52
N GLU A 308 -18.25 -3.97 10.40
CA GLU A 308 -19.31 -4.11 9.37
C GLU A 308 -18.80 -4.00 7.91
N ILE A 309 -17.56 -4.46 7.67
CA ILE A 309 -16.91 -4.43 6.36
C ILE A 309 -17.30 -5.68 5.56
N SER A 310 -17.69 -5.52 4.29
CA SER A 310 -18.00 -6.65 3.40
C SER A 310 -16.74 -7.42 2.98
N ALA A 311 -16.86 -8.75 2.89
CA ALA A 311 -15.77 -9.64 2.43
C ALA A 311 -15.26 -9.32 1.01
N GLU A 312 -16.09 -8.66 0.20
CA GLU A 312 -15.78 -8.25 -1.18
C GLU A 312 -14.61 -7.24 -1.24
N VAL A 313 -14.33 -6.53 -0.14
CA VAL A 313 -13.23 -5.56 -0.05
C VAL A 313 -11.84 -6.22 -0.28
N TYR A 314 -11.65 -7.50 0.04
CA TYR A 314 -10.39 -8.20 -0.27
C TYR A 314 -10.20 -8.42 -1.79
N ARG A 315 -11.28 -8.50 -2.57
CA ARG A 315 -11.19 -8.50 -4.04
C ARG A 315 -10.77 -7.12 -4.55
N ASP A 316 -11.30 -6.05 -3.99
CA ASP A 316 -10.93 -4.68 -4.36
C ASP A 316 -9.45 -4.39 -4.00
N PHE A 317 -8.97 -4.92 -2.87
CA PHE A 317 -7.54 -4.93 -2.51
C PHE A 317 -6.68 -5.75 -3.50
N THR A 318 -7.17 -6.92 -3.94
CA THR A 318 -6.49 -7.75 -4.95
C THR A 318 -6.36 -6.99 -6.28
N ILE A 319 -7.43 -6.29 -6.69
CA ILE A 319 -7.46 -5.45 -7.89
C ILE A 319 -6.49 -4.26 -7.76
N THR A 320 -6.34 -3.68 -6.56
CA THR A 320 -5.37 -2.61 -6.31
C THR A 320 -3.93 -3.08 -6.57
N ILE A 321 -3.53 -4.23 -6.02
CA ILE A 321 -2.19 -4.81 -6.25
C ILE A 321 -2.03 -5.25 -7.71
N ALA A 322 -3.06 -5.84 -8.32
CA ALA A 322 -3.05 -6.18 -9.75
C ALA A 322 -2.86 -4.95 -10.64
N TYR A 323 -3.43 -3.80 -10.28
CA TYR A 323 -3.24 -2.55 -11.00
C TYR A 323 -1.78 -2.06 -10.92
N ASP A 324 -1.16 -2.17 -9.74
CA ASP A 324 0.26 -1.83 -9.56
C ASP A 324 1.17 -2.74 -10.41
N VAL A 325 0.88 -4.04 -10.48
CA VAL A 325 1.62 -5.03 -11.30
C VAL A 325 1.49 -4.76 -12.80
N VAL A 326 0.35 -4.25 -13.26
CA VAL A 326 0.16 -3.84 -14.66
C VAL A 326 0.89 -2.52 -14.93
N ARG A 327 0.68 -1.50 -14.08
CA ARG A 327 1.30 -0.16 -14.21
C ARG A 327 2.82 -0.19 -14.13
N SER A 328 3.40 -1.10 -13.34
CA SER A 328 4.86 -1.22 -13.21
C SER A 328 5.56 -1.77 -14.46
N ARG A 329 4.81 -2.04 -15.54
CA ARG A 329 5.32 -2.40 -16.88
C ARG A 329 5.19 -1.30 -17.93
N ASP A 330 4.58 -0.16 -17.60
CA ASP A 330 4.54 0.98 -18.50
C ASP A 330 5.96 1.56 -18.69
N SER A 331 6.29 2.02 -19.91
CA SER A 331 7.65 2.41 -20.31
C SER A 331 8.20 3.66 -19.60
N SER A 332 7.39 4.31 -18.76
CA SER A 332 7.72 5.49 -17.96
C SER A 332 7.94 5.19 -16.46
N ALA A 333 7.94 3.92 -16.03
CA ALA A 333 8.09 3.54 -14.63
C ALA A 333 9.44 4.00 -14.03
N PHE A 334 9.38 4.71 -12.89
CA PHE A 334 10.53 5.34 -12.22
C PHE A 334 11.51 4.34 -11.54
N SER A 335 11.11 3.10 -11.34
CA SER A 335 11.88 2.06 -10.64
C SER A 335 11.46 0.67 -11.10
N ASP A 336 12.22 -0.37 -10.75
CA ASP A 336 11.97 -1.73 -11.23
C ASP A 336 10.56 -2.22 -10.89
N TYR A 337 10.00 -2.98 -11.83
CA TYR A 337 8.64 -3.54 -11.80
C TYR A 337 8.28 -4.24 -10.48
N SER A 338 9.28 -4.81 -9.80
CA SER A 338 9.14 -5.56 -8.55
C SER A 338 9.25 -4.70 -7.29
N ASP A 339 10.01 -3.60 -7.33
CA ASP A 339 10.29 -2.76 -6.16
C ASP A 339 9.05 -1.94 -5.79
N GLN A 340 8.29 -1.46 -6.79
CA GLN A 340 7.10 -0.62 -6.58
C GLN A 340 6.00 -1.37 -5.81
N VAL A 341 5.79 -2.65 -6.12
CA VAL A 341 4.75 -3.46 -5.47
C VAL A 341 5.21 -3.96 -4.10
N SER A 342 6.49 -4.35 -3.94
CA SER A 342 7.01 -4.75 -2.63
C SER A 342 7.02 -3.58 -1.63
N ARG A 343 7.30 -2.35 -2.11
CA ARG A 343 7.17 -1.12 -1.31
C ARG A 343 5.78 -0.98 -0.69
N ARG A 344 4.72 -1.06 -1.49
CA ARG A 344 3.32 -0.99 -1.01
C ARG A 344 2.95 -2.09 -0.01
N MET A 345 3.65 -3.22 -0.03
CA MET A 345 3.49 -4.33 0.93
C MET A 345 4.33 -4.16 2.22
N GLY A 346 5.12 -3.09 2.36
CA GLY A 346 6.09 -2.97 3.46
C GLY A 346 7.29 -3.93 3.33
N PHE A 347 7.46 -4.58 2.17
CA PHE A 347 8.40 -5.69 2.00
C PHE A 347 9.74 -5.26 1.38
N ILE A 348 10.83 -5.52 2.10
CA ILE A 348 12.21 -5.36 1.64
C ILE A 348 12.87 -6.74 1.55
N PRO A 349 13.07 -7.32 0.36
CA PRO A 349 13.69 -8.64 0.23
C PRO A 349 15.19 -8.68 0.58
N ILE A 350 15.90 -7.53 0.59
CA ILE A 350 17.37 -7.47 0.72
C ILE A 350 17.92 -8.12 2.01
N PRO A 351 17.50 -7.75 3.25
CA PRO A 351 18.06 -8.34 4.47
C PRO A 351 17.81 -9.85 4.58
N LEU A 352 16.59 -10.28 4.20
CA LEU A 352 16.21 -11.69 4.16
C LEU A 352 17.06 -12.47 3.14
N SER A 353 17.39 -11.87 2.00
CA SER A 353 18.28 -12.48 1.00
C SER A 353 19.72 -12.61 1.51
N ILE A 354 20.27 -11.60 2.18
CA ILE A 354 21.61 -11.66 2.78
C ILE A 354 21.65 -12.73 3.89
N MET A 355 20.60 -12.82 4.71
CA MET A 355 20.45 -13.87 5.73
C MET A 355 20.44 -15.26 5.10
N LEU A 356 19.66 -15.46 4.03
CA LEU A 356 19.63 -16.72 3.28
C LEU A 356 20.99 -17.07 2.68
N ILE A 357 21.70 -16.10 2.07
CA ILE A 357 23.07 -16.30 1.57
C ILE A 357 24.00 -16.74 2.71
N ARG A 358 23.93 -16.09 3.88
CA ARG A 358 24.76 -16.41 5.06
C ARG A 358 24.49 -17.81 5.63
N VAL A 359 23.26 -18.29 5.53
CA VAL A 359 22.87 -19.66 5.90
C VAL A 359 23.37 -20.66 4.86
N LEU A 360 22.98 -20.51 3.60
CA LEU A 360 23.31 -21.47 2.53
C LEU A 360 24.82 -21.62 2.30
N SER A 361 25.58 -20.51 2.35
CA SER A 361 27.05 -20.54 2.23
C SER A 361 27.77 -21.21 3.40
N GLN A 362 27.11 -21.34 4.56
CA GLN A 362 27.62 -22.15 5.67
C GLN A 362 27.17 -23.61 5.57
N SER A 363 25.98 -23.86 5.05
CA SER A 363 25.41 -25.21 4.93
C SER A 363 25.98 -26.04 3.78
N PHE A 364 26.51 -25.42 2.72
CA PHE A 364 26.99 -26.12 1.53
C PHE A 364 28.42 -25.72 1.14
N THR A 365 29.35 -26.67 1.29
CA THR A 365 30.76 -26.49 0.86
C THR A 365 30.91 -26.79 -0.63
N LEU A 366 31.17 -25.75 -1.43
CA LEU A 366 31.26 -25.82 -2.90
C LEU A 366 32.56 -26.47 -3.45
N GLN A 367 33.14 -27.42 -2.72
CA GLN A 367 34.43 -28.06 -3.07
C GLN A 367 34.28 -29.18 -4.11
N SER A 368 33.11 -29.83 -4.20
CA SER A 368 32.90 -30.95 -5.13
C SER A 368 32.27 -30.50 -6.45
N LYS A 369 32.67 -31.14 -7.57
CA LYS A 369 31.97 -31.00 -8.86
C LYS A 369 30.48 -31.33 -8.75
N THR A 370 30.09 -32.29 -7.91
CA THR A 370 28.66 -32.60 -7.65
C THR A 370 27.95 -31.46 -6.94
N SER A 371 28.59 -30.80 -5.96
CA SER A 371 28.02 -29.65 -5.24
C SER A 371 27.81 -28.44 -6.16
N LEU A 372 28.72 -28.22 -7.13
CA LEU A 372 28.57 -27.18 -8.15
C LEU A 372 27.42 -27.47 -9.12
N ILE A 373 27.25 -28.73 -9.55
CA ILE A 373 26.13 -29.14 -10.41
C ILE A 373 24.80 -28.98 -9.66
N ILE A 374 24.71 -29.40 -8.40
CA ILE A 374 23.51 -29.23 -7.57
C ILE A 374 23.20 -27.74 -7.36
N CYS A 375 24.21 -26.90 -7.11
CA CYS A 375 24.05 -25.45 -7.01
C CYS A 375 23.51 -24.83 -8.31
N ALA A 376 24.06 -25.21 -9.47
CA ALA A 376 23.59 -24.74 -10.77
C ALA A 376 22.15 -25.20 -11.08
N LEU A 377 21.79 -26.45 -10.77
CA LEU A 377 20.43 -26.96 -10.92
C LEU A 377 19.44 -26.25 -9.98
N SER A 378 19.84 -25.98 -8.73
CA SER A 378 19.04 -25.21 -7.77
C SER A 378 18.81 -23.76 -8.25
N TRP A 379 19.83 -23.11 -8.82
CA TRP A 379 19.70 -21.78 -9.40
C TRP A 379 18.81 -21.77 -10.65
N LEU A 380 18.92 -22.77 -11.53
CA LEU A 380 18.03 -22.95 -12.68
C LEU A 380 16.58 -23.21 -12.26
N LEU A 381 16.36 -23.96 -11.17
CA LEU A 381 15.04 -24.16 -10.58
C LEU A 381 14.46 -22.84 -10.02
N MET A 382 15.26 -22.05 -9.31
CA MET A 382 14.87 -20.71 -8.84
C MET A 382 14.53 -19.76 -10.00
N LEU A 383 15.30 -19.81 -11.10
CA LEU A 383 15.01 -19.05 -12.32
C LEU A 383 13.71 -19.52 -12.99
N ALA A 384 13.47 -20.82 -13.08
CA ALA A 384 12.22 -21.38 -13.60
C ALA A 384 11.00 -20.98 -12.74
N ILE A 385 11.14 -21.02 -11.41
CA ILE A 385 10.12 -20.52 -10.46
C ILE A 385 9.86 -19.04 -10.69
N LYS A 386 10.90 -18.19 -10.79
CA LYS A 386 10.77 -16.75 -11.06
C LYS A 386 10.04 -16.46 -12.37
N ILE A 387 10.35 -17.20 -13.43
CA ILE A 387 9.73 -17.04 -14.76
C ILE A 387 8.27 -17.49 -14.72
N PHE A 388 7.99 -18.69 -14.21
CA PHE A 388 6.62 -19.23 -14.12
C PHE A 388 5.73 -18.34 -13.23
N ASN A 389 6.22 -17.96 -12.05
CA ASN A 389 5.52 -17.06 -11.14
C ASN A 389 5.24 -15.70 -11.79
N GLY A 390 6.23 -15.09 -12.44
CA GLY A 390 6.08 -13.81 -13.14
C GLY A 390 5.11 -13.84 -14.33
N ILE A 391 4.90 -15.01 -14.96
CA ILE A 391 3.88 -15.23 -16.00
C ILE A 391 2.49 -15.37 -15.37
N VAL A 392 2.34 -16.21 -14.33
CA VAL A 392 1.06 -16.42 -13.62
C VAL A 392 0.56 -15.13 -12.97
N LEU A 393 1.46 -14.41 -12.28
CA LEU A 393 1.21 -13.12 -11.65
C LEU A 393 0.71 -12.08 -12.66
N LEU A 394 1.39 -11.93 -13.81
CA LEU A 394 0.95 -11.03 -14.87
C LEU A 394 -0.41 -11.44 -15.44
N GLY A 395 -0.58 -12.72 -15.78
CA GLY A 395 -1.83 -13.23 -16.37
C GLY A 395 -3.02 -12.94 -15.46
N LYS A 396 -2.87 -13.17 -14.15
CA LYS A 396 -3.87 -12.83 -13.15
C LYS A 396 -4.04 -11.32 -12.95
N ALA A 397 -2.97 -10.53 -12.99
CA ALA A 397 -3.06 -9.08 -12.91
C ALA A 397 -3.91 -8.50 -14.05
N CYS A 398 -3.64 -8.93 -15.29
CA CYS A 398 -4.42 -8.55 -16.46
C CYS A 398 -5.87 -9.03 -16.37
N GLU A 399 -6.13 -10.29 -15.97
CA GLU A 399 -7.47 -10.83 -15.76
C GLU A 399 -8.29 -10.00 -14.76
N HIS A 400 -7.70 -9.64 -13.61
CA HIS A 400 -8.35 -8.83 -12.59
C HIS A 400 -8.61 -7.39 -13.04
N VAL A 401 -7.63 -6.73 -13.67
CA VAL A 401 -7.78 -5.35 -14.15
C VAL A 401 -8.79 -5.25 -15.30
N MET A 402 -8.79 -6.20 -16.25
CA MET A 402 -9.77 -6.23 -17.34
C MET A 402 -11.18 -6.51 -16.82
N THR A 403 -11.34 -7.48 -15.90
CA THR A 403 -12.64 -7.75 -15.25
C THR A 403 -13.16 -6.53 -14.49
N TYR A 404 -12.29 -5.77 -13.83
CA TYR A 404 -12.68 -4.53 -13.15
C TYR A 404 -13.12 -3.44 -14.15
N LYS A 405 -12.35 -3.20 -15.23
CA LYS A 405 -12.69 -2.24 -16.29
C LYS A 405 -14.03 -2.58 -16.96
N GLU A 406 -14.30 -3.87 -17.21
CA GLU A 406 -15.62 -4.31 -17.71
C GLU A 406 -16.75 -4.04 -16.73
N LEU A 407 -16.57 -4.30 -15.43
CA LEU A 407 -17.59 -4.03 -14.41
C LEU A 407 -17.87 -2.53 -14.29
N GLN A 408 -16.84 -1.68 -14.36
CA GLN A 408 -16.97 -0.23 -14.38
C GLN A 408 -17.76 0.25 -15.62
N ALA A 409 -17.35 -0.16 -16.83
CA ALA A 409 -18.04 0.21 -18.08
C ALA A 409 -19.51 -0.24 -18.10
N ARG A 410 -19.82 -1.43 -17.56
CA ARG A 410 -21.21 -1.91 -17.40
C ARG A 410 -22.00 -1.06 -16.40
N ALA A 411 -21.40 -0.67 -15.28
CA ALA A 411 -22.04 0.18 -14.27
C ALA A 411 -22.32 1.60 -14.81
N GLU A 412 -21.37 2.19 -15.54
CA GLU A 412 -21.53 3.49 -16.22
C GLU A 412 -22.61 3.42 -17.31
N TYR A 413 -22.62 2.37 -18.12
CA TYR A 413 -23.67 2.13 -19.13
C TYR A 413 -25.05 1.97 -18.48
N GLU A 414 -25.18 1.24 -17.37
CA GLU A 414 -26.42 1.16 -16.61
C GLU A 414 -26.87 2.51 -16.06
N LEU A 415 -25.93 3.32 -15.53
CA LEU A 415 -26.21 4.63 -14.96
C LEU A 415 -26.64 5.62 -16.07
N PHE A 416 -25.99 5.58 -17.24
CA PHE A 416 -26.40 6.28 -18.45
C PHE A 416 -27.79 5.84 -18.93
N ARG A 417 -28.07 4.53 -18.97
CA ARG A 417 -29.38 3.96 -19.32
C ARG A 417 -30.47 4.43 -18.35
N LYS A 418 -30.19 4.45 -17.04
CA LYS A 418 -31.10 4.96 -16.00
C LYS A 418 -31.38 6.47 -16.20
N ARG A 419 -30.35 7.29 -16.43
CA ARG A 419 -30.50 8.73 -16.80
C ARG A 419 -31.34 8.91 -18.07
N MET A 420 -31.14 8.09 -19.10
CA MET A 420 -31.88 8.15 -20.38
C MET A 420 -33.36 7.78 -20.22
N VAL A 421 -33.68 6.73 -19.45
CA VAL A 421 -35.07 6.35 -19.15
C VAL A 421 -35.75 7.43 -18.31
N GLN A 422 -35.08 7.98 -17.29
CA GLN A 422 -35.60 9.10 -16.49
C GLN A 422 -35.83 10.40 -17.30
N LYS A 423 -35.06 10.62 -18.37
CA LYS A 423 -35.34 11.71 -19.32
C LYS A 423 -36.61 11.42 -20.15
N LYS A 424 -36.78 10.19 -20.65
CA LYS A 424 -37.99 9.80 -21.40
C LYS A 424 -39.26 9.79 -20.55
N SER A 425 -39.19 9.50 -19.25
CA SER A 425 -40.35 9.60 -18.35
C SER A 425 -40.74 11.05 -18.01
N LYS A 426 -39.85 12.03 -18.23
CA LYS A 426 -40.15 13.47 -18.07
C LYS A 426 -40.74 14.12 -19.32
N SER A 427 -40.85 13.38 -20.44
CA SER A 427 -41.49 13.85 -21.67
C SER A 427 -42.91 13.30 -21.89
N ALA A 428 -43.52 12.68 -20.87
CA ALA A 428 -44.96 12.44 -20.87
C ALA A 428 -45.69 13.76 -20.53
N PRO A 429 -46.76 14.14 -21.25
CA PRO A 429 -47.49 15.37 -20.95
C PRO A 429 -48.18 15.25 -19.59
N SER A 430 -48.04 16.27 -18.76
CA SER A 430 -48.73 16.35 -17.46
C SER A 430 -50.23 16.49 -17.65
N SER A 431 -50.99 15.43 -17.40
CA SER A 431 -52.45 15.53 -17.23
C SER A 431 -52.75 16.39 -16.00
N PRO A 432 -53.52 17.48 -16.11
CA PRO A 432 -53.80 18.34 -14.96
C PRO A 432 -54.85 17.68 -14.07
N HIS A 433 -54.42 17.09 -12.95
CA HIS A 433 -55.31 16.79 -11.84
C HIS A 433 -54.82 17.45 -10.55
N ILE A 434 -55.80 18.09 -9.90
CA ILE A 434 -55.72 18.99 -8.76
C ILE A 434 -54.77 18.52 -7.64
N SER A 435 -54.05 19.48 -7.08
CA SER A 435 -53.21 19.32 -5.90
C SER A 435 -54.01 18.88 -4.67
N LEU A 436 -53.61 17.76 -4.07
CA LEU A 436 -53.64 17.62 -2.62
C LEU A 436 -52.20 17.74 -2.11
N ILE A 437 -52.00 18.56 -1.09
CA ILE A 437 -50.70 18.82 -0.48
C ILE A 437 -50.38 17.63 0.43
N ASP A 438 -49.37 16.85 0.10
CA ASP A 438 -48.78 15.87 1.02
C ASP A 438 -47.59 16.50 1.75
N PHE A 439 -47.50 16.28 3.05
CA PHE A 439 -46.65 17.05 3.98
C PHE A 439 -45.28 16.38 4.26
N SER A 440 -44.84 15.50 3.36
CA SER A 440 -43.64 14.65 3.55
C SER A 440 -42.31 15.41 3.52
N ASP A 441 -42.18 16.41 2.65
CA ASP A 441 -40.87 17.02 2.32
C ASP A 441 -40.34 18.00 3.38
N VAL A 442 -41.08 18.22 4.48
CA VAL A 442 -40.70 19.12 5.58
C VAL A 442 -39.89 18.40 6.69
N LEU A 443 -39.91 17.06 6.75
CA LEU A 443 -39.42 16.31 7.91
C LEU A 443 -38.05 15.61 7.75
N HIS A 444 -37.45 15.61 6.55
CA HIS A 444 -36.17 14.94 6.27
C HIS A 444 -35.12 15.84 5.60
N GLN A 445 -34.92 17.05 6.15
CA GLN A 445 -33.77 17.91 5.82
C GLN A 445 -32.70 17.95 6.94
N THR A 446 -32.16 16.79 7.31
CA THR A 446 -30.90 16.66 8.06
C THR A 446 -29.82 16.08 7.15
N ALA A 447 -29.22 16.95 6.33
CA ALA A 447 -28.19 16.56 5.38
C ALA A 447 -26.89 16.12 6.11
N GLY A 448 -26.72 14.81 6.29
CA GLY A 448 -25.45 14.23 6.73
C GLY A 448 -24.33 14.56 5.75
N VAL A 449 -23.17 14.96 6.26
CA VAL A 449 -22.00 15.33 5.46
C VAL A 449 -21.59 14.15 4.58
N LYS A 450 -21.62 14.34 3.26
CA LYS A 450 -21.02 13.38 2.31
C LYS A 450 -19.51 13.43 2.48
N GLY A 451 -18.93 12.34 2.98
CA GLY A 451 -17.49 12.14 2.92
C GLY A 451 -17.02 12.04 1.47
N PHE A 452 -15.94 12.76 1.16
CA PHE A 452 -15.27 12.74 -0.15
C PHE A 452 -14.74 11.32 -0.43
N THR A 453 -15.08 10.73 -1.57
CA THR A 453 -14.69 9.35 -1.89
C THR A 453 -13.51 9.30 -2.86
N VAL A 454 -12.79 8.17 -2.87
CA VAL A 454 -11.66 7.96 -3.79
C VAL A 454 -12.12 8.01 -5.26
N SER A 455 -13.37 7.63 -5.55
CA SER A 455 -13.95 7.78 -6.89
C SER A 455 -14.14 9.24 -7.31
N ASP A 456 -14.50 10.13 -6.38
CA ASP A 456 -14.61 11.56 -6.65
C ASP A 456 -13.21 12.13 -7.00
N LEU A 457 -12.19 11.81 -6.18
CA LEU A 457 -10.80 12.20 -6.41
C LEU A 457 -10.27 11.73 -7.77
N MET A 458 -10.47 10.44 -8.10
CA MET A 458 -10.04 9.86 -9.38
C MET A 458 -10.73 10.54 -10.56
N SER A 459 -12.04 10.81 -10.47
CA SER A 459 -12.78 11.49 -11.55
C SER A 459 -12.28 12.91 -11.81
N GLN A 460 -11.91 13.67 -10.77
CA GLN A 460 -11.29 14.98 -10.93
C GLN A 460 -9.88 14.90 -11.54
N TRP A 461 -9.15 13.80 -11.32
CA TRP A 461 -7.82 13.58 -11.89
C TRP A 461 -7.91 13.24 -13.39
N GLU A 462 -8.87 12.40 -13.78
CA GLU A 462 -9.16 12.04 -15.16
C GLU A 462 -9.65 13.26 -15.98
N ASP A 463 -10.52 14.11 -15.40
CA ASP A 463 -10.90 15.40 -15.99
C ASP A 463 -9.71 16.36 -16.17
N LEU A 464 -8.74 16.37 -15.24
CA LEU A 464 -7.52 17.19 -15.34
C LEU A 464 -6.54 16.66 -16.39
N GLU A 465 -6.40 15.34 -16.52
CA GLU A 465 -5.56 14.69 -17.52
C GLU A 465 -6.10 14.99 -18.93
N ILE A 466 -7.42 14.83 -19.15
CA ILE A 466 -8.11 15.21 -20.39
C ILE A 466 -7.98 16.73 -20.69
N ALA A 467 -8.00 17.58 -19.66
CA ALA A 467 -7.79 19.02 -19.83
C ALA A 467 -6.33 19.36 -20.22
N SER A 468 -5.36 18.54 -19.81
CA SER A 468 -3.96 18.68 -20.21
C SER A 468 -3.73 18.23 -21.65
N GLU A 469 -4.30 17.10 -22.07
CA GLU A 469 -4.20 16.58 -23.44
C GLU A 469 -4.76 17.57 -24.47
N ARG A 470 -5.91 18.20 -24.16
CA ARG A 470 -6.51 19.23 -25.01
C ARG A 470 -5.54 20.41 -25.22
N ARG A 471 -4.92 20.90 -24.15
CA ARG A 471 -3.93 21.99 -24.21
C ARG A 471 -2.67 21.62 -24.99
N SER A 472 -2.23 20.36 -25.01
CA SER A 472 -1.18 19.92 -25.94
C SER A 472 -1.66 19.85 -27.39
N SER A 473 -2.89 19.36 -27.64
CA SER A 473 -3.43 19.22 -28.98
C SER A 473 -3.73 20.56 -29.68
N ASP A 474 -4.08 21.60 -28.92
CA ASP A 474 -4.25 22.96 -29.45
C ASP A 474 -2.90 23.61 -29.79
N LYS A 475 -1.83 23.37 -29.00
CA LYS A 475 -0.46 23.82 -29.33
C LYS A 475 0.06 23.19 -30.63
N GLU A 476 -0.14 21.88 -30.82
CA GLU A 476 0.18 21.19 -32.09
C GLU A 476 -0.61 21.73 -33.30
N ARG A 477 -1.68 22.49 -33.04
CA ARG A 477 -2.53 23.13 -34.05
C ARG A 477 -2.05 24.52 -34.45
N GLU A 478 -1.46 25.27 -33.51
CA GLU A 478 -0.90 26.61 -33.76
C GLU A 478 0.43 26.57 -34.53
N GLU A 479 1.27 25.55 -34.36
CA GLU A 479 2.54 25.43 -35.10
C GLU A 479 2.39 25.13 -36.61
N ARG A 480 1.17 24.87 -37.11
CA ARG A 480 0.94 24.54 -38.52
C ARG A 480 0.69 25.79 -39.37
N LEU A 481 1.76 26.24 -40.03
CA LEU A 481 1.75 27.32 -41.03
C LEU A 481 0.51 27.26 -41.96
N PRO A 482 -0.24 28.38 -42.13
CA PRO A 482 -1.50 28.37 -42.87
C PRO A 482 -1.28 28.12 -44.37
N ARG A 483 -2.04 27.18 -44.93
CA ARG A 483 -1.98 26.88 -46.37
C ARG A 483 -2.59 28.02 -47.19
N ARG A 484 -1.78 28.60 -48.08
CA ARG A 484 -2.12 29.64 -49.04
C ARG A 484 -3.32 29.26 -49.93
N ALA A 485 -4.41 30.03 -49.83
CA ALA A 485 -5.46 30.14 -50.85
C ALA A 485 -5.46 31.56 -51.42
N GLN A 486 -5.88 31.76 -52.67
CA GLN A 486 -5.75 33.05 -53.38
C GLN A 486 -7.11 33.67 -53.75
N SER A 487 -7.20 34.99 -53.61
CA SER A 487 -8.23 35.88 -54.18
C SER A 487 -9.65 35.72 -53.59
N PHE A 488 -10.53 36.73 -53.56
CA PHE A 488 -10.62 37.98 -54.33
C PHE A 488 -11.08 39.20 -53.49
N ALA A 489 -11.06 40.37 -54.13
CA ALA A 489 -11.85 41.58 -53.85
C ALA A 489 -11.33 42.63 -52.82
N HIS A 490 -11.23 43.86 -53.34
CA HIS A 490 -10.85 45.13 -52.74
C HIS A 490 -11.74 45.64 -51.58
N ILE A 491 -11.15 46.49 -50.72
CA ILE A 491 -11.59 47.89 -50.46
C ILE A 491 -10.39 48.70 -49.90
N SER A 492 -10.44 50.04 -49.86
CA SER A 492 -9.24 50.90 -49.74
C SER A 492 -9.34 52.09 -48.75
N ARG A 493 -8.17 52.72 -48.48
CA ARG A 493 -7.89 53.93 -47.65
C ARG A 493 -7.88 53.70 -46.12
N SER A 494 -7.16 54.49 -45.30
CA SER A 494 -6.38 55.73 -45.53
C SER A 494 -5.00 55.76 -44.81
N LYS A 495 -4.31 56.91 -44.72
CA LYS A 495 -2.85 57.06 -44.48
C LYS A 495 -2.47 58.24 -43.56
N ARG A 496 -1.55 58.02 -42.60
CA ARG A 496 -0.54 58.96 -42.00
C ARG A 496 0.41 58.12 -41.11
N ASP A 497 1.75 58.19 -41.11
CA ASP A 497 2.76 59.29 -41.06
C ASP A 497 2.73 60.10 -39.73
N LYS A 498 3.83 60.41 -39.00
CA LYS A 498 5.25 59.92 -38.93
C LYS A 498 6.06 60.82 -37.95
N SER A 499 6.91 60.30 -37.03
CA SER A 499 8.08 61.05 -36.43
C SER A 499 8.89 60.29 -35.34
N GLU A 500 10.22 60.42 -35.38
CA GLU A 500 11.28 60.07 -34.40
C GLU A 500 12.55 60.93 -34.74
N PRO A 501 13.70 60.90 -34.01
CA PRO A 501 14.03 60.87 -32.57
C PRO A 501 14.92 62.14 -32.25
N PRO A 502 16.16 62.17 -31.66
CA PRO A 502 16.86 61.35 -30.64
C PRO A 502 17.36 62.09 -29.34
N PRO A 503 18.64 62.50 -29.04
CA PRO A 503 19.22 62.24 -27.69
C PRO A 503 20.15 63.31 -27.01
N SER A 504 20.54 63.09 -25.73
CA SER A 504 21.83 63.54 -25.13
C SER A 504 22.18 62.85 -23.77
N ILE A 505 23.48 62.82 -23.43
CA ILE A 505 24.22 62.13 -22.32
C ILE A 505 25.62 62.85 -22.18
N PRO A 506 26.48 62.81 -21.12
CA PRO A 506 26.40 62.54 -19.66
C PRO A 506 26.97 63.70 -18.76
N GLU A 507 27.14 63.47 -17.44
CA GLU A 507 28.27 63.82 -16.49
C GLU A 507 27.74 63.92 -15.04
N GLY A 508 28.47 63.68 -13.93
CA GLY A 508 29.87 63.25 -13.66
C GLY A 508 30.08 62.85 -12.17
N ASP A 509 31.30 62.44 -11.78
CA ASP A 509 31.71 61.87 -10.46
C ASP A 509 31.50 62.79 -9.20
N GLU A 510 31.53 62.33 -7.93
CA GLU A 510 32.71 61.85 -7.16
C GLU A 510 32.42 61.08 -5.83
N LYS A 511 33.50 60.75 -5.10
CA LYS A 511 33.65 59.89 -3.89
C LYS A 511 33.21 60.63 -2.58
N SER A 512 33.23 60.09 -1.34
CA SER A 512 34.14 59.08 -0.76
C SER A 512 33.71 58.45 0.60
N THR A 513 34.34 57.32 0.95
CA THR A 513 34.73 56.80 2.30
C THR A 513 34.32 57.60 3.55
N LYS A 514 33.85 57.05 4.69
CA LYS A 514 34.34 56.01 5.64
C LYS A 514 33.49 56.20 6.95
N ASP A 515 33.46 55.44 8.06
CA ASP A 515 34.02 54.15 8.51
C ASP A 515 33.21 53.62 9.74
N GLU A 516 33.60 52.47 10.29
CA GLU A 516 33.48 52.04 11.71
C GLU A 516 32.12 52.07 12.48
N SER A 517 31.42 50.93 12.44
CA SER A 517 31.23 49.97 13.56
C SER A 517 30.77 50.36 14.99
N THR A 518 30.10 49.39 15.63
CA THR A 518 29.89 49.18 17.09
C THR A 518 28.96 50.17 17.84
N GLU A 519 28.23 49.79 18.91
CA GLU A 519 28.09 48.49 19.59
C GLU A 519 26.67 48.26 20.17
N LYS A 520 26.44 47.03 20.67
CA LYS A 520 25.58 46.63 21.83
C LYS A 520 24.77 47.77 22.51
N ARG A 521 23.50 47.58 22.91
CA ARG A 521 23.02 46.46 23.75
C ARG A 521 21.48 46.46 23.93
N GLU A 522 20.96 45.31 24.35
CA GLU A 522 19.92 45.09 25.40
C GLU A 522 19.17 46.31 25.97
N LYS A 523 17.84 46.28 26.25
CA LYS A 523 17.06 45.13 26.76
C LYS A 523 15.53 45.32 26.70
N GLU A 524 14.80 44.23 26.98
CA GLU A 524 13.55 44.12 27.78
C GLU A 524 12.94 45.44 28.30
N LYS A 525 11.64 45.76 28.29
CA LYS A 525 10.40 45.03 28.69
C LYS A 525 9.28 46.12 28.80
N ASP A 526 7.97 45.92 29.04
CA ASP A 526 7.00 44.81 29.10
C ASP A 526 5.59 45.45 29.09
N LYS A 527 4.55 44.86 28.45
CA LYS A 527 3.10 45.15 28.68
C LYS A 527 2.60 46.61 28.41
N ASN A 528 1.30 46.93 28.32
CA ASN A 528 0.08 46.15 28.04
C ASN A 528 -0.97 47.05 27.32
N GLU A 529 -2.07 46.43 26.87
CA GLU A 529 -3.50 46.85 26.95
C GLU A 529 -3.88 48.35 27.13
N THR A 530 -4.96 48.91 26.56
CA THR A 530 -6.03 48.46 25.64
C THR A 530 -6.79 49.70 25.13
N SER A 531 -7.49 49.61 24.00
CA SER A 531 -8.83 50.24 23.80
C SER A 531 -9.43 49.87 22.44
N GLN A 532 -10.74 50.07 22.30
CA GLN A 532 -11.56 49.57 21.19
C GLN A 532 -12.06 50.71 20.28
N CYS A 533 -12.29 50.42 19.00
CA CYS A 533 -13.47 50.97 18.30
C CYS A 533 -13.94 50.02 17.18
N SER A 534 -15.19 50.17 16.74
CA SER A 534 -15.92 49.19 15.91
C SER A 534 -16.28 49.77 14.51
N PRO A 535 -17.24 49.22 13.74
CA PRO A 535 -16.92 48.16 12.77
C PRO A 535 -17.33 48.49 11.33
N ARG A 536 -16.78 47.77 10.34
CA ARG A 536 -17.34 47.70 8.98
C ARG A 536 -17.46 46.26 8.45
N ARG A 537 -18.46 46.06 7.59
CA ARG A 537 -18.96 44.76 7.10
C ARG A 537 -17.85 43.82 6.58
N LYS A 538 -17.81 42.59 7.08
CA LYS A 538 -17.23 41.44 6.37
C LYS A 538 -18.30 40.76 5.53
N MET A 539 -17.94 40.36 4.30
CA MET A 539 -18.71 39.37 3.53
C MET A 539 -18.32 37.95 3.97
N PRO A 540 -19.19 36.93 3.82
CA PRO A 540 -18.90 35.59 4.30
C PRO A 540 -17.81 34.90 3.45
N VAL A 541 -16.66 34.62 4.06
CA VAL A 541 -15.66 33.69 3.53
C VAL A 541 -16.02 32.29 4.06
N PRO A 542 -16.16 31.26 3.20
CA PRO A 542 -16.47 29.91 3.65
C PRO A 542 -15.28 29.29 4.39
N THR A 543 -15.50 28.83 5.62
CA THR A 543 -14.49 28.14 6.43
C THR A 543 -14.34 26.68 5.99
N THR A 544 -13.27 26.36 5.26
CA THR A 544 -12.82 24.98 5.05
C THR A 544 -11.66 24.66 6.01
N ASN A 545 -11.89 23.70 6.92
CA ASN A 545 -10.83 23.17 7.80
C ASN A 545 -9.87 22.30 6.97
N CYS A 546 -8.68 22.82 6.65
CA CYS A 546 -7.66 22.13 5.84
C CYS A 546 -6.30 22.06 6.56
N ASP A 547 -6.28 21.64 7.83
CA ASP A 547 -5.07 21.52 8.66
C ASP A 547 -4.87 20.09 9.25
N VAL A 548 -5.42 19.05 8.60
CA VAL A 548 -5.34 17.64 9.07
C VAL A 548 -5.04 16.64 7.94
N LEU A 549 -4.41 17.09 6.83
CA LEU A 549 -4.03 16.24 5.70
C LEU A 549 -2.61 16.51 5.16
N ALA A 550 -1.73 17.07 5.99
CA ALA A 550 -0.32 17.25 5.68
C ALA A 550 0.52 16.04 6.14
N ASP A 551 0.24 14.84 5.60
CA ASP A 551 1.09 13.65 5.84
C ASP A 551 0.95 12.55 4.75
N VAL A 552 0.91 12.95 3.48
CA VAL A 552 1.22 12.05 2.33
C VAL A 552 2.09 12.83 1.34
N THR A 553 3.32 12.37 1.13
CA THR A 553 4.33 13.04 0.29
C THR A 553 4.07 12.86 -1.20
N ALA A 554 3.42 13.84 -1.82
CA ALA A 554 3.44 14.02 -3.27
C ALA A 554 4.60 14.96 -3.67
N TYR A 555 5.37 14.59 -4.69
CA TYR A 555 6.50 15.40 -5.17
C TYR A 555 6.01 16.66 -5.90
N THR A 556 6.11 17.82 -5.26
CA THR A 556 5.94 19.13 -5.92
C THR A 556 7.30 19.79 -6.18
N MET A 557 7.71 19.89 -7.45
CA MET A 557 8.77 20.80 -7.88
C MET A 557 8.51 21.36 -9.27
N LEU A 558 8.23 22.67 -9.33
CA LEU A 558 8.68 23.64 -10.33
C LEU A 558 8.50 25.05 -9.71
N PRO A 559 9.42 26.01 -9.93
CA PRO A 559 9.39 27.31 -9.25
C PRO A 559 8.46 28.33 -9.94
N PRO A 560 8.07 29.43 -9.26
CA PRO A 560 7.32 30.52 -9.86
C PRO A 560 8.24 31.54 -10.53
N GLU A 561 8.08 31.78 -11.83
CA GLU A 561 8.57 32.98 -12.50
C GLU A 561 7.52 33.57 -13.46
N GLN A 562 7.65 34.88 -13.69
CA GLN A 562 6.95 35.68 -14.71
C GLN A 562 5.40 35.72 -14.59
N GLY A 563 4.98 36.44 -13.55
CA GLY A 563 4.32 37.74 -13.71
C GLY A 563 3.21 37.88 -14.77
N VAL A 564 1.99 38.15 -14.29
CA VAL A 564 0.90 38.63 -15.14
C VAL A 564 1.12 40.11 -15.47
N GLU A 565 1.50 40.42 -16.70
CA GLU A 565 1.21 41.75 -17.25
C GLU A 565 -0.30 41.86 -17.47
N ARG A 566 -0.94 42.77 -16.73
CA ARG A 566 -2.28 43.26 -17.03
C ARG A 566 -2.14 44.46 -17.94
N ILE A 567 -2.95 44.52 -18.99
CA ILE A 567 -3.11 45.72 -19.81
C ILE A 567 -3.87 46.78 -18.98
N GLU A 568 -3.12 47.72 -18.42
CA GLU A 568 -3.38 49.17 -18.39
C GLU A 568 -2.15 49.93 -17.88
#